data_AF-A0A7C3Q304-F1
#
_entry.id   AF-A0A7C3Q304-F1
#
_cell.length_a   1.000
_cell.length_b   1.000
_cell.length_c   1.000
_cell.angle_alpha   90.00
_cell.angle_beta   90.00
_cell.angle_gamma   90.00
#
_symmetry.space_group_name_H-M   'P 1'
#
loop_
_entity.id
_entity.type
_entity.pdbx_description
1 polymer ?
#
loop_
_entity_poly.entity_id
_entity_poly.type
_entity_poly.pdbx_seq_one_letter_code
_entity_poly.pdbx_strand_id
1 'polypeptide(L)'
;MDMMRFKELGPPRRLRQVRLYDRTDQGEWCQITGWTSEEDSPFCPAYARPIEDSGIGMAYLIYGGNYGIRFKPVGMAEDWDLQSPHQWGEPYLVLTSSQDLMFEEEQGQK
;
A
#
# COMPACT_ATOMS: atom_id res chain seq x y z
N MET A 1 23.00 -5.57 16.93
CA MET A 1 22.11 -5.33 15.79
C MET A 1 21.31 -4.10 16.11
N ASP A 2 21.54 -3.01 15.39
CA ASP A 2 20.72 -1.81 15.52
C ASP A 2 19.33 -2.14 14.97
N MET A 3 18.29 -1.90 15.76
CA MET A 3 16.92 -2.22 15.41
C MET A 3 16.41 -1.10 14.52
N MET A 4 15.99 -1.42 13.29
CA MET A 4 15.40 -0.45 12.37
C MET A 4 14.21 0.22 13.08
N ARG A 5 14.35 1.51 13.38
CA ARG A 5 13.36 2.30 14.12
C ARG A 5 12.68 3.23 13.15
N PHE A 6 11.43 2.90 12.82
CA PHE A 6 10.54 3.85 12.17
C PHE A 6 10.01 4.83 13.22
N LYS A 7 10.11 6.11 12.92
CA LYS A 7 9.44 7.16 13.68
C LYS A 7 8.28 7.71 12.87
N GLU A 8 7.09 7.69 13.44
CA GLU A 8 5.91 8.21 12.78
C GLU A 8 5.99 9.74 12.66
N LEU A 9 5.72 10.26 11.46
CA LEU A 9 5.78 11.70 11.17
C LEU A 9 4.40 12.35 11.06
N GLY A 10 3.33 11.57 11.00
CA GLY A 10 1.97 12.07 10.83
C GLY A 10 0.92 10.95 10.74
N PRO A 11 -0.37 11.31 10.65
CA PRO A 11 -1.44 10.33 10.56
C PRO A 11 -1.36 9.52 9.25
N PRO A 12 -1.83 8.26 9.26
CA PRO A 12 -1.98 7.48 8.05
C PRO A 12 -3.11 8.04 7.18
N ARG A 13 -2.94 7.98 5.86
CA ARG A 13 -3.97 8.34 4.88
C ARG A 13 -4.33 7.12 4.04
N ARG A 14 -5.61 7.00 3.67
CA ARG A 14 -6.07 5.91 2.82
C ARG A 14 -5.42 6.00 1.44
N LEU A 15 -4.86 4.88 1.01
CA LEU A 15 -4.16 4.75 -0.25
C LEU A 15 -5.04 3.99 -1.24
N ARG A 16 -5.26 4.58 -2.41
CA ARG A 16 -6.08 4.01 -3.48
C ARG A 16 -5.24 3.28 -4.53
N GLN A 17 -4.11 3.86 -4.89
CA GLN A 17 -3.18 3.31 -5.87
C GLN A 17 -1.74 3.56 -5.45
N VAL A 18 -0.88 2.66 -5.90
CA VAL A 18 0.57 2.74 -5.73
C VAL A 18 1.24 2.44 -7.05
N ARG A 19 2.35 3.12 -7.34
CA ARG A 19 3.19 2.81 -8.49
C ARG A 19 4.29 1.85 -8.05
N LEU A 20 4.36 0.69 -8.70
CA LEU A 20 5.30 -0.37 -8.38
C LEU A 20 6.21 -0.67 -9.57
N TYR A 21 7.46 -1.01 -9.28
CA TYR A 21 8.50 -1.22 -10.30
C TYR A 21 8.90 -2.70 -10.42
N ASP A 22 8.24 -3.60 -9.69
CA ASP A 22 8.56 -5.04 -9.66
C ASP A 22 8.39 -5.74 -11.02
N ARG A 23 7.46 -5.25 -11.84
CA ARG A 23 7.11 -5.85 -13.14
C ARG A 23 7.63 -5.07 -14.34
N THR A 24 7.83 -3.77 -14.20
CA THR A 24 8.26 -2.88 -15.28
C THR A 24 9.16 -1.79 -14.74
N ASP A 25 10.29 -1.54 -15.42
CA ASP A 25 11.24 -0.47 -15.04
C ASP A 25 10.62 0.94 -15.17
N GLN A 26 9.56 1.08 -15.95
CA GLN A 26 8.81 2.34 -16.11
C GLN A 26 7.82 2.59 -14.96
N GLY A 27 7.61 1.62 -14.07
CA GLY A 27 6.62 1.66 -13.00
C GLY A 27 5.19 1.50 -13.49
N GLU A 28 4.46 0.53 -12.93
CA GLU A 28 3.07 0.25 -13.23
C GLU A 28 2.17 0.75 -12.09
N TRP A 29 1.12 1.49 -12.43
CA TRP A 29 0.10 1.87 -11.45
C TRP A 29 -0.77 0.66 -11.11
N CYS A 30 -0.83 0.36 -9.81
CA CYS A 30 -1.61 -0.72 -9.25
C CYS A 30 -2.66 -0.17 -8.29
N GLN A 31 -3.87 -0.72 -8.37
CA GLN A 31 -4.82 -0.63 -7.26
C GLN A 31 -4.24 -1.37 -6.06
N ILE A 32 -4.57 -0.89 -4.87
CA ILE A 32 -4.13 -1.51 -3.61
C ILE A 32 -5.32 -1.72 -2.69
N THR A 33 -5.34 -2.85 -1.99
CA THR A 33 -6.26 -3.13 -0.88
C THR A 33 -5.51 -3.81 0.25
N GLY A 34 -5.99 -3.66 1.48
CA GLY A 34 -5.60 -4.51 2.59
C GLY A 34 -6.36 -5.84 2.55
N TRP A 35 -5.76 -6.86 3.17
CA TRP A 35 -6.38 -8.17 3.31
C TRP A 35 -6.47 -8.59 4.78
N THR A 36 -7.61 -9.16 5.15
CA THR A 36 -7.89 -9.59 6.52
C THR A 36 -8.03 -11.11 6.61
N SER A 37 -8.01 -11.63 7.85
CA SER A 37 -8.39 -13.02 8.14
C SER A 37 -9.90 -13.24 8.24
N GLU A 38 -10.72 -12.21 8.03
CA GLU A 38 -12.18 -12.31 8.13
C GLU A 38 -12.75 -12.83 6.80
N GLU A 39 -13.26 -14.06 6.79
CA GLU A 39 -13.75 -14.71 5.55
C GLU A 39 -14.93 -13.96 4.91
N ASP A 40 -15.83 -13.38 5.72
CA ASP A 40 -17.00 -12.65 5.25
C ASP A 40 -16.68 -11.22 4.74
N SER A 41 -15.51 -10.68 5.12
CA SER A 41 -15.04 -9.35 4.71
C SER A 41 -13.52 -9.35 4.55
N PRO A 42 -12.99 -10.07 3.54
CA PRO A 42 -11.56 -10.30 3.40
C PRO A 42 -10.79 -9.05 2.98
N PHE A 43 -11.49 -8.00 2.52
CA PHE A 43 -10.89 -6.75 2.08
C PHE A 43 -11.02 -5.67 3.14
N CYS A 44 -9.96 -4.88 3.31
CA CYS A 44 -10.01 -3.63 4.06
C CYS A 44 -9.23 -2.53 3.34
N PRO A 45 -9.37 -1.25 3.70
CA PRO A 45 -8.56 -0.19 3.12
C PRO A 45 -7.06 -0.42 3.36
N ALA A 46 -6.23 0.01 2.40
CA ALA A 46 -4.81 0.17 2.60
C ALA A 46 -4.49 1.61 3.04
N TYR A 47 -3.42 1.77 3.79
CA TYR A 47 -2.99 3.05 4.35
C TYR A 47 -1.53 3.29 4.05
N ALA A 48 -1.16 4.56 3.87
CA ALA A 48 0.23 5.00 3.88
C ALA A 48 0.46 5.96 5.04
N ARG A 49 1.42 5.65 5.92
CA ARG A 49 1.85 6.50 7.04
C ARG A 49 3.22 7.09 6.72
N PRO A 50 3.38 8.42 6.78
CA PRO A 50 4.71 9.01 6.67
C PRO A 50 5.55 8.63 7.89
N ILE A 51 6.77 8.16 7.63
CA ILE A 51 7.73 7.71 8.63
C ILE A 51 9.11 8.34 8.35
N GLU A 52 9.92 8.44 9.39
CA GLU A 52 11.35 8.70 9.29
C GLU A 52 12.08 7.37 9.53
N ASP A 53 12.99 7.02 8.62
CA ASP A 53 13.92 5.91 8.73
C ASP A 53 15.35 6.45 8.81
N SER A 54 16.13 5.97 9.77
CA SER A 54 17.43 6.54 10.15
C SER A 54 18.48 6.52 9.04
N GLY A 55 18.29 5.73 7.98
CA GLY A 55 19.16 5.68 6.80
C GLY A 55 18.61 6.35 5.53
N ILE A 56 17.30 6.56 5.44
CA ILE A 56 16.61 7.00 4.20
C ILE A 56 16.03 8.41 4.34
N GLY A 57 15.83 8.88 5.57
CA GLY A 57 15.10 10.12 5.83
C GLY A 57 13.59 9.86 5.80
N MET A 58 12.85 10.66 5.03
CA MET A 58 11.40 10.53 4.95
C MET A 58 10.99 9.41 3.99
N ALA A 59 10.07 8.56 4.44
CA ALA A 59 9.47 7.49 3.67
C ALA A 59 7.98 7.31 4.04
N TYR A 60 7.32 6.34 3.42
CA TYR A 60 5.94 5.99 3.63
C TYR A 60 5.82 4.49 3.90
N LEU A 61 5.37 4.12 5.10
CA LEU A 61 4.99 2.76 5.43
C LEU A 61 3.58 2.50 4.91
N ILE A 62 3.45 1.57 3.97
CA ILE A 62 2.20 1.14 3.39
C ILE A 62 1.78 -0.18 4.03
N TYR A 63 0.57 -0.23 4.58
CA TYR A 63 0.05 -1.39 5.29
C TYR A 63 -1.46 -1.53 5.09
N GLY A 64 -1.97 -2.71 5.43
CA GLY A 64 -3.36 -3.08 5.27
C GLY A 64 -3.86 -3.88 6.47
N GLY A 65 -4.60 -4.95 6.19
CA GLY A 65 -5.12 -5.83 7.22
C GLY A 65 -4.04 -6.76 7.77
N ASN A 66 -4.44 -7.68 8.66
CA ASN A 66 -3.52 -8.60 9.32
C ASN A 66 -2.86 -9.62 8.39
N TYR A 67 -3.35 -9.78 7.15
CA TYR A 67 -2.71 -10.58 6.10
C TYR A 67 -1.97 -9.74 5.05
N GLY A 68 -1.79 -8.44 5.32
CA GLY A 68 -0.99 -7.53 4.51
C GLY A 68 -1.80 -6.76 3.48
N ILE A 69 -1.14 -6.47 2.35
CA ILE A 69 -1.67 -5.69 1.23
C ILE A 69 -1.61 -6.50 -0.06
N ARG A 70 -2.56 -6.26 -0.95
CA ARG A 70 -2.62 -6.85 -2.30
C ARG A 70 -2.66 -5.79 -3.38
N PHE A 71 -2.14 -6.15 -4.54
CA PHE A 71 -2.01 -5.30 -5.71
C PHE A 71 -2.64 -5.95 -6.92
N LYS A 72 -3.15 -5.09 -7.80
CA LYS A 72 -3.60 -5.45 -9.14
C LYS A 72 -3.38 -4.26 -10.08
N PRO A 73 -2.93 -4.47 -11.33
CA PRO A 73 -2.79 -3.38 -12.30
C PRO A 73 -4.10 -2.63 -12.53
N VAL A 74 -4.04 -1.30 -12.61
CA VAL A 74 -5.23 -0.45 -12.84
C VAL A 74 -5.95 -0.77 -14.16
N GLY A 75 -5.21 -1.26 -15.16
CA GLY A 75 -5.77 -1.68 -16.45
C GLY A 75 -6.57 -2.99 -16.40
N MET A 76 -6.64 -3.67 -15.26
CA MET A 76 -7.21 -5.01 -15.16
C MET A 76 -8.55 -5.01 -14.40
N ALA A 77 -9.62 -5.27 -15.14
CA ALA A 77 -10.99 -5.32 -14.64
C ALA A 77 -11.39 -6.74 -14.18
N GLU A 78 -10.66 -7.29 -13.23
CA GLU A 78 -11.03 -8.53 -12.52
C GLU A 78 -11.37 -8.22 -11.05
N ASP A 79 -12.15 -9.07 -10.39
CA ASP A 79 -12.36 -8.94 -8.95
C ASP A 79 -11.11 -9.33 -8.18
N TRP A 80 -11.01 -8.92 -6.91
CA TRP A 80 -9.91 -9.36 -6.06
C TRP A 80 -10.01 -10.86 -5.77
N ASP A 81 -8.94 -11.59 -6.08
CA ASP A 81 -8.88 -13.04 -5.97
C ASP A 81 -7.46 -13.47 -5.58
N LEU A 82 -7.36 -14.37 -4.59
CA LEU A 82 -6.09 -14.96 -4.15
C LEU A 82 -5.50 -15.90 -5.21
N GLN A 83 -6.33 -16.47 -6.08
CA GLN A 83 -5.92 -17.40 -7.13
C GLN A 83 -5.58 -16.71 -8.46
N SER A 84 -5.87 -15.41 -8.60
CA SER A 84 -5.50 -14.69 -9.83
C SER A 84 -3.97 -14.56 -9.93
N PRO A 85 -3.36 -15.01 -11.04
CA PRO A 85 -1.92 -14.85 -11.27
C PRO A 85 -1.51 -13.41 -11.59
N HIS A 86 -2.48 -12.52 -11.80
CA HIS A 86 -2.23 -11.10 -12.06
C HIS A 86 -2.25 -10.24 -10.80
N GLN A 87 -2.54 -10.86 -9.66
CA GLN A 87 -2.61 -10.22 -8.37
C GLN A 87 -1.56 -10.83 -7.45
N TRP A 88 -0.91 -9.98 -6.68
CA TRP A 88 0.09 -10.42 -5.71
C TRP A 88 -0.10 -9.63 -4.42
N GLY A 89 0.63 -10.00 -3.39
CA GLY A 89 0.56 -9.31 -2.11
C GLY A 89 1.90 -9.26 -1.42
N GLU A 90 2.01 -8.28 -0.53
CA GLU A 90 3.16 -8.04 0.31
C GLU A 90 2.67 -7.88 1.75
N PRO A 91 3.47 -8.22 2.77
CA PRO A 91 3.08 -7.98 4.15
C PRO A 91 2.93 -6.48 4.45
N TYR A 92 3.84 -5.67 3.90
CA TYR A 92 3.85 -4.21 3.91
C TYR A 92 4.84 -3.72 2.85
N LEU A 93 4.80 -2.44 2.51
CA LEU A 93 5.79 -1.78 1.64
C LEU A 93 6.34 -0.53 2.31
N VAL A 94 7.58 -0.16 1.98
CA VAL A 94 8.17 1.14 2.32
C VAL A 94 8.56 1.85 1.03
N LEU A 95 7.92 2.98 0.74
CA LEU A 95 8.23 3.81 -0.43
C LEU A 95 8.80 5.16 -0.01
N THR A 96 9.80 5.64 -0.74
CA THR A 96 10.53 6.89 -0.41
C THR A 96 9.99 8.11 -1.16
N SER A 97 9.11 7.89 -2.13
CA SER A 97 8.58 8.93 -3.00
C SER A 97 7.07 9.01 -2.90
N SER A 98 6.57 10.22 -2.64
CA SER A 98 5.13 10.51 -2.62
C SER A 98 4.49 10.53 -4.00
N GLN A 99 5.30 10.65 -5.07
CA GLN A 99 4.81 10.64 -6.45
C GLN A 99 4.30 9.27 -6.88
N ASP A 100 4.72 8.22 -6.17
CA ASP A 100 4.29 6.85 -6.39
C ASP A 100 3.03 6.49 -5.57
N LEU A 101 2.43 7.47 -4.88
CA LEU A 101 1.26 7.28 -4.01
C LEU A 101 0.07 8.10 -4.50
N MET A 102 -1.07 7.44 -4.71
CA MET A 102 -2.35 8.10 -4.93
C MET A 102 -3.30 7.82 -3.78
N PHE A 103 -3.60 8.86 -3.01
CA PHE A 103 -4.48 8.78 -1.86
C PHE A 103 -5.96 8.82 -2.28
N GLU A 104 -6.85 8.26 -1.45
CA GLU A 104 -8.27 8.56 -1.58
C GLU A 104 -8.52 10.04 -1.27
N GLU A 105 -9.43 10.68 -2.01
CA GLU A 105 -9.88 12.02 -1.65
C GLU A 105 -10.56 11.95 -0.28
N GLU A 106 -10.09 12.76 0.68
CA GLU A 106 -10.83 12.98 1.91
C GLU A 106 -12.13 13.68 1.52
N GLN A 107 -13.25 12.97 1.58
CA GLN A 107 -14.55 13.61 1.51
C GLN A 107 -14.64 14.56 2.70
N GLY A 108 -14.34 15.84 2.44
CA GLY A 108 -14.37 16.90 3.42
C GLY A 108 -15.71 16.86 4.14
N GLN A 109 -15.65 16.54 5.43
CA GLN A 109 -16.79 16.64 6.31
C GLN A 109 -17.15 18.11 6.41
N LYS A 110 -18.23 18.48 5.73
CA LYS A 110 -18.82 19.82 5.74
C LYS A 110 -19.68 20.02 6.97
#